data_AF-A0A7Y0EZK2-F1
#
_entry.id   AF-A0A7Y0EZK2-F1
#
_cell.length_a   1.000
_cell.length_b   1.000
_cell.length_c   1.000
_cell.angle_alpha   90.00
_cell.angle_beta   90.00
_cell.angle_gamma   90.00
#
_symmetry.space_group_name_H-M   'P 1'
#
loop_
_entity.id
_entity.type
_entity.pdbx_description
1 polymer ?
#
loop_
_entity_poly.entity_id
_entity_poly.type
_entity_poly.pdbx_seq_one_letter_code
_entity_poly.pdbx_strand_id
1 'polypeptide(L)' 'MTSEIIKERVRTWHKHGYAPQYIASTLKLPVDEVKAIIDNPPEPKPAKPAKGYGTEFLEPLFK' A
#
# COMPACT_ATOMS: atom_id res chain seq x y z
N MET A 1 -6.49 11.13 7.48
CA MET A 1 -6.79 10.03 6.51
C MET A 1 -5.95 10.09 5.23
N THR A 2 -5.27 11.19 4.89
CA THR A 2 -4.55 11.35 3.61
C THR A 2 -3.08 10.90 3.61
N SER A 3 -2.41 10.90 4.77
CA SER A 3 -0.96 10.71 4.85
C SER A 3 -0.48 9.29 4.52
N GLU A 4 -1.27 8.26 4.84
CA GLU A 4 -0.87 6.86 4.61
C GLU A 4 -0.92 6.44 3.15
N ILE A 5 -1.92 6.92 2.40
CA ILE A 5 -2.06 6.67 0.95
C ILE A 5 -0.87 7.29 0.21
N ILE A 6 -0.47 8.50 0.63
CA ILE A 6 0.69 9.19 0.07
C ILE A 6 1.97 8.39 0.32
N LYS A 7 2.17 7.91 1.55
CA LYS A 7 3.34 7.09 1.92
C LYS A 7 3.41 5.79 1.12
N GLU A 8 2.29 5.11 0.93
CA GLU A 8 2.22 3.90 0.12
C GLU A 8 2.58 4.17 -1.35
N ARG A 9 2.06 5.27 -1.90
CA ARG A 9 2.31 5.69 -3.28
C ARG A 9 3.78 6.04 -3.53
N VAL A 10 4.42 6.76 -2.60
CA VAL A 10 5.87 7.04 -2.62
C VAL A 10 6.66 5.73 -2.71
N ARG A 11 6.33 4.74 -1.88
CA ARG A 11 7.05 3.46 -1.83
C ARG A 11 6.85 2.63 -3.09
N THR A 12 5.62 2.58 -3.61
CA THR A 12 5.33 1.92 -4.88
C THR A 12 6.18 2.52 -6.00
N TRP A 13 6.23 3.85 -6.11
CA TRP A 13 7.00 4.53 -7.15
C TRP A 13 8.50 4.32 -6.97
N HIS A 14 9.00 4.36 -5.73
CA HIS A 14 10.39 4.03 -5.46
C HIS A 14 10.73 2.58 -5.86
N LYS A 15 9.83 1.62 -5.58
CA LYS A 15 9.98 0.21 -6.00
C LYS A 15 10.00 0.03 -7.52
N HIS A 16 9.31 0.89 -8.26
CA HIS A 16 9.36 0.93 -9.73
C HIS A 16 10.62 1.59 -10.29
N GLY A 17 11.52 2.13 -9.43
CA GLY A 17 12.77 2.75 -9.84
C GLY A 17 12.67 4.25 -10.14
N TYR A 18 11.56 4.91 -9.77
CA TYR A 18 11.45 6.35 -9.94
C TYR A 18 12.33 7.11 -8.95
N ALA A 19 12.97 8.19 -9.44
CA ALA A 19 13.83 9.02 -8.61
C ALA A 19 13.02 9.76 -7.50
N PRO A 20 13.57 9.92 -6.28
CA PRO A 20 12.89 10.59 -5.17
C PRO A 20 12.47 12.04 -5.50
N GLN A 21 13.29 12.75 -6.28
CA GLN A 21 13.00 14.11 -6.75
C GLN A 21 11.77 14.14 -7.68
N TYR A 22 11.64 13.14 -8.55
CA TYR A 22 10.50 13.02 -9.45
C TYR A 22 9.22 12.75 -8.66
N ILE A 23 9.28 11.81 -7.71
CA ILE A 23 8.16 11.48 -6.81
C ILE A 23 7.73 12.70 -5.99
N ALA A 24 8.70 13.46 -5.46
CA ALA A 24 8.47 14.70 -4.71
C ALA A 24 7.74 15.75 -5.56
N SER A 25 8.20 15.98 -6.80
CA SER A 25 7.52 16.91 -7.74
C SER A 25 6.11 16.45 -8.09
N THR A 26 5.89 15.15 -8.34
CA THR A 26 4.57 14.63 -8.69
C THR A 26 3.59 14.72 -7.54
N LEU A 27 4.03 14.41 -6.32
CA LEU A 27 3.16 14.42 -5.13
C LEU A 27 3.12 15.80 -4.44
N LYS A 28 3.86 16.80 -4.95
CA LYS A 28 4.06 18.11 -4.33
C LYS A 28 4.47 18.01 -2.86
N LEU A 29 5.40 17.10 -2.59
CA LEU A 29 5.99 16.87 -1.27
C LEU A 29 7.43 17.39 -1.25
N PRO A 30 7.93 17.79 -0.08
CA PRO A 30 9.36 18.04 0.06
C PRO A 30 10.14 16.74 -0.13
N VAL A 31 11.31 16.84 -0.76
CA VAL A 31 12.18 15.69 -1.04
C VAL A 31 12.62 15.00 0.26
N ASP A 32 12.75 15.78 1.34
CA ASP A 32 13.11 15.28 2.67
C ASP A 32 12.05 14.32 3.24
N GLU A 33 10.76 14.68 3.14
CA GLU A 33 9.65 13.78 3.50
C GLU A 33 9.67 12.51 2.65
N VAL A 34 9.89 12.63 1.34
CA VAL A 34 9.96 11.47 0.44
C VAL A 34 11.10 10.53 0.85
N LYS A 35 12.28 11.08 1.18
CA LYS A 35 13.40 10.29 1.70
C LYS A 35 13.06 9.66 3.04
N ALA A 36 12.46 10.39 3.98
CA ALA A 36 12.05 9.85 5.28
C ALA A 36 11.05 8.68 5.14
N ILE A 37 10.17 8.73 4.14
CA ILE A 37 9.19 7.66 3.87
C ILE A 37 9.85 6.41 3.26
N ILE A 38 10.91 6.59 2.48
CA ILE A 38 11.71 5.52 1.87
C ILE A 38 12.62 4.88 2.93
N ASP A 39 13.29 5.70 3.75
CA ASP A 39 14.24 5.30 4.78
C ASP A 39 13.54 4.63 5.97
N ASN A 40 12.32 5.08 6.30
CA ASN A 40 11.48 4.49 7.33
C ASN A 40 10.30 3.72 6.69
N PRO A 41 10.52 2.48 6.21
CA PRO A 41 9.42 1.62 5.77
C PRO A 41 8.47 1.40 6.94
N PRO A 42 7.14 1.31 6.69
CA PRO A 42 6.23 1.06 7.79
C PRO A 42 6.49 -0.39 8.23
N GLU A 43 6.37 -0.68 9.52
CA GLU A 43 6.28 -2.09 9.90
C GLU A 43 5.13 -2.71 9.09
N PRO A 44 5.32 -3.91 8.50
CA PRO A 44 4.30 -4.56 7.70
C PRO A 44 3.06 -4.67 8.58
N LYS A 45 2.04 -3.85 8.27
CA LYS A 45 0.75 -4.01 8.92
C LYS A 45 0.34 -5.45 8.68
N PRO A 46 0.03 -6.22 9.75
CA PRO A 46 -0.39 -7.60 9.59
C PRO A 46 -1.50 -7.61 8.54
N ALA A 47 -1.31 -8.43 7.51
CA ALA A 47 -2.26 -8.61 6.44
C ALA A 47 -3.64 -8.77 7.09
N LYS A 48 -4.56 -7.84 6.82
CA LYS A 48 -5.96 -8.01 7.25
C LYS A 48 -6.37 -9.39 6.75
N PRO A 49 -6.85 -10.31 7.60
CA PRO A 49 -7.31 -11.59 7.11
C PRO A 49 -8.33 -11.29 6.03
N ALA A 50 -8.06 -11.77 4.81
CA ALA A 50 -9.00 -11.70 3.71
C ALA A 50 -10.31 -12.19 4.29
N LYS A 51 -11.32 -11.32 4.27
CA LYS A 51 -12.66 -11.61 4.76
C LYS A 51 -13.09 -12.85 4.00
N GLY A 52 -12.96 -14.00 4.67
CA GLY A 52 -13.32 -15.29 4.11
C GLY A 52 -14.79 -15.17 3.78
N TYR A 53 -15.09 -15.03 2.50
CA TYR A 53 -16.37 -15.42 1.97
C TYR A 53 -16.53 -16.86 2.42
N GLY A 54 -17.32 -17.07 3.47
CA GLY A 54 -17.87 -18.37 3.76
C GLY A 54 -18.67 -18.72 2.52
N THR A 55 -18.08 -19.51 1.63
CA THR A 55 -18.79 -20.17 0.57
C THR A 55 -19.86 -20.98 1.26
N GLU A 56 -21.09 -20.47 1.26
CA GLU A 56 -22.28 -21.25 1.53
C GLU A 56 -22.24 -22.41 0.54
N PHE A 57 -21.72 -23.54 0.99
CA PHE A 57 -21.74 -24.79 0.26
C PHE A 57 -23.21 -25.22 0.27
N LEU A 58 -23.96 -24.81 -0.74
CA LEU A 58 -25.28 -25.39 -1.00
C LEU A 58 -25.02 -26.84 -1.46
N GLU A 59 -25.09 -27.79 -0.52
CA GLU A 59 -25.15 -29.21 -0.85
C GLU A 59 -26.38 -29.45 -1.73
N PRO A 60 -26.24 -30.09 -2.91
CA PRO A 60 -27.39 -30.46 -3.71
C PRO A 60 -28.14 -31.59 -3.00
N LEU A 61 -29.40 -31.33 -2.64
CA LEU A 61 -30.34 -32.30 -2.12
C LEU A 61 -30.73 -33.27 -3.25
N PHE A 62 -29.95 -34.34 -3.40
CA PHE A 62 -30.31 -35.50 -4.21
C PHE A 62 -29.98 -36.79 -3.44
N LYS A 63 -30.97 -37.32 -2.72
CA LYS A 63 -31.58 -38.65 -2.95
C LYS A 63 -32.67 -38.95 -1.94
#